data_AF-A0A8J3GCL9-F1
#
_entry.id   AF-A0A8J3GCL9-F1
#
_cell.length_a   1.000
_cell.length_b   1.000
_cell.length_c   1.000
_cell.angle_alpha   90.00
_cell.angle_beta   90.00
_cell.angle_gamma   90.00
#
_symmetry.space_group_name_H-M   'P 1'
#
loop_
_entity.id
_entity.type
_entity.pdbx_description
1 polymer ?
#
loop_
_entity_poly.entity_id
_entity_poly.type
_entity_poly.pdbx_seq_one_letter_code
_entity_poly.pdbx_strand_id
1 'polypeptide(L)' 'MAKKQTHGRAPGKTQISISLPQDLVEKIDRLAATENRNRSNFIATHLESLAGDVEASEPPKRFKKKASKA' A
#
# COMPACT_ATOMS: atom_id res chain seq x y z
N MET A 1 -8.05 18.42 -27.48
CA MET A 1 -8.64 17.69 -26.33
C MET A 1 -7.50 17.25 -25.41
N ALA A 2 -7.42 17.79 -24.19
CA ALA A 2 -6.33 17.49 -23.27
C ALA A 2 -6.44 16.04 -22.76
N LYS A 3 -5.39 15.23 -22.97
CA LYS A 3 -5.29 13.86 -22.43
C LYS A 3 -5.37 13.93 -20.91
N LYS A 4 -6.47 13.41 -20.35
CA LYS A 4 -6.66 13.25 -18.90
C LYS A 4 -5.57 12.32 -18.40
N GLN A 5 -4.56 12.85 -17.69
CA GLN A 5 -3.53 12.03 -17.07
C GLN A 5 -4.19 11.13 -16.03
N THR A 6 -4.41 9.87 -16.38
CA THR A 6 -4.70 8.84 -15.41
C THR A 6 -3.38 8.56 -14.70
N HIS A 7 -3.23 9.02 -13.46
CA HIS A 7 -2.16 8.57 -12.57
C HIS A 7 -2.31 7.05 -12.42
N GLY A 8 -1.66 6.31 -13.31
CA GLY A 8 -1.60 4.86 -13.30
C GLY A 8 -1.04 4.44 -11.96
N ARG A 9 -1.89 3.86 -11.12
CA ARG A 9 -1.49 3.33 -9.81
C ARG A 9 -0.41 2.27 -10.03
N ALA A 10 0.51 2.18 -9.07
CA ALA A 10 1.58 1.19 -9.11
C ALA A 10 1.02 -0.21 -9.42
N PRO A 11 1.62 -0.96 -10.38
CA PRO A 11 1.13 -2.27 -10.77
C PRO A 11 1.12 -3.23 -9.56
N GLY A 12 0.08 -4.05 -9.45
CA GLY A 12 -0.05 -5.06 -8.40
C GLY A 12 -0.69 -4.59 -7.09
N LYS A 13 -1.23 -3.36 -7.03
CA LYS A 13 -2.02 -2.90 -5.86
C LYS A 13 -3.51 -3.09 -6.10
N THR A 14 -4.19 -3.75 -5.16
CA THR A 14 -5.66 -3.83 -5.11
C THR A 14 -6.20 -2.68 -4.27
N GLN A 15 -7.16 -1.90 -4.80
CA GLN A 15 -7.88 -0.91 -4.00
C GLN A 15 -8.99 -1.62 -3.23
N ILE A 16 -9.04 -1.36 -1.92
CA ILE A 16 -10.17 -1.74 -1.07
C ILE A 16 -10.83 -0.48 -0.53
N SER A 17 -12.15 -0.54 -0.37
CA SER A 17 -12.93 0.49 0.34
C SER A 17 -13.38 -0.13 1.65
N ILE A 18 -13.01 0.50 2.77
CA ILE A 18 -13.37 0.05 4.12
C ILE A 18 -13.95 1.22 4.90
N SER A 19 -14.89 0.93 5.78
CA SER A 19 -15.42 1.90 6.73
C SER A 19 -14.62 1.80 8.03
N LEU A 20 -14.08 2.92 8.49
CA LEU A 20 -13.36 3.03 9.76
C LEU A 20 -14.03 4.10 10.63
N PRO A 21 -13.99 3.98 11.97
CA PRO A 21 -14.40 5.06 12.85
C PRO A 21 -13.61 6.34 12.56
N GLN A 22 -14.29 7.49 12.58
CA GLN A 22 -13.67 8.79 12.28
C GLN A 22 -12.45 9.07 13.17
N ASP A 23 -12.57 8.85 14.48
CA ASP A 23 -11.49 9.03 15.44
C ASP A 23 -10.25 8.19 15.12
N LEU A 24 -10.44 7.00 14.56
CA LEU A 24 -9.33 6.13 14.15
C LEU A 24 -8.63 6.71 12.92
N VAL A 25 -9.38 7.21 11.93
CA VAL A 25 -8.82 7.85 10.74
C VAL A 25 -7.95 9.04 11.12
N GLU A 26 -8.41 9.87 12.06
CA GLU A 26 -7.64 11.02 12.54
C GLU A 26 -6.35 10.62 13.24
N LYS A 27 -6.39 9.57 14.06
CA LYS A 27 -5.18 9.02 14.70
C LYS A 27 -4.20 8.48 13.66
N ILE A 28 -4.69 7.76 12.66
CA ILE A 28 -3.87 7.24 11.54
C ILE A 28 -3.23 8.40 10.77
N ASP A 29 -3.98 9.47 10.48
CA ASP A 29 -3.44 10.63 9.76
C ASP A 29 -2.33 11.33 10.54
N ARG A 30 -2.49 11.46 11.87
CA ARG A 30 -1.43 12.03 12.73
C ARG A 30 -0.18 11.16 12.72
N LEU A 31 -0.32 9.84 12.84
CA LEU A 31 0.81 8.90 12.78
C LEU A 31 1.51 8.96 11.41
N ALA A 32 0.74 8.96 10.32
CA ALA A 32 1.27 9.10 8.97
C ALA A 32 2.06 10.41 8.80
N ALA A 33 1.54 11.51 9.35
CA ALA A 33 2.23 12.81 9.33
C ALA A 33 3.54 12.78 10.13
N THR A 34 3.57 12.14 11.31
CA THR A 34 4.81 12.01 12.10
C THR A 34 5.92 11.24 11.37
N GLU A 35 5.56 10.33 10.47
CA GLU A 35 6.50 9.57 9.64
C GLU A 35 6.79 10.21 8.27
N ASN A 36 6.27 11.42 7.99
CA ASN A 36 6.32 12.06 6.67
C ASN A 36 5.77 11.16 5.53
N ARG A 37 4.67 10.45 5.79
CA ARG A 37 4.01 9.54 4.84
C ARG A 37 2.55 9.94 4.63
N ASN A 38 1.98 9.57 3.48
CA ASN A 38 0.53 9.66 3.28
C ASN A 38 -0.19 8.48 3.95
N ARG A 39 -1.48 8.66 4.25
CA ARG A 39 -2.35 7.63 4.85
C ARG A 39 -2.23 6.26 4.19
N SER A 40 -2.32 6.21 2.85
CA SER A 40 -2.30 4.93 2.13
C SER A 40 -0.98 4.18 2.24
N ASN A 41 0.15 4.90 2.23
CA ASN A 41 1.48 4.31 2.39
C ASN A 41 1.71 3.88 3.83
N PHE A 42 1.28 4.69 4.80
CA PHE A 42 1.35 4.35 6.23
C PHE A 42 0.59 3.06 6.53
N ILE A 43 -0.68 2.98 6.09
CA ILE A 43 -1.51 1.78 6.25
C ILE A 43 -0.86 0.57 5.56
N ALA A 44 -0.39 0.73 4.32
CA ALA A 44 0.23 -0.38 3.59
C ALA A 44 1.45 -0.94 4.32
N THR A 45 2.38 -0.09 4.79
CA THR A 45 3.56 -0.55 5.54
C THR A 45 3.19 -1.27 6.84
N HIS A 46 2.22 -0.75 7.59
CA HIS A 46 1.81 -1.40 8.84
C HIS A 46 1.11 -2.73 8.59
N LEU A 47 0.27 -2.82 7.55
CA LEU A 47 -0.36 -4.09 7.15
C LEU A 47 0.67 -5.10 6.63
N GLU A 48 1.69 -4.66 5.88
CA GLU A 48 2.81 -5.51 5.45
C GLU A 48 3.59 -6.04 6.66
N SER A 49 3.85 -5.21 7.67
CA SER A 49 4.51 -5.64 8.90
C SER A 49 3.68 -6.68 9.65
N LEU A 50 2.38 -6.42 9.85
CA LEU A 50 1.45 -7.33 10.51
C LEU A 50 1.31 -8.67 9.76
N ALA A 51 1.30 -8.63 8.42
CA ALA A 51 1.22 -9.84 7.58
C ALA A 51 2.57 -10.56 7.49
N GLY A 52 3.70 -9.86 7.60
CA GLY A 52 5.03 -10.47 7.65
C GLY A 52 5.19 -11.39 8.86
N ASP A 53 4.55 -11.06 9.98
CA ASP A 53 4.47 -11.94 11.15
C ASP A 53 3.67 -13.24 10.85
N VAL A 54 2.80 -13.23 9.83
CA VAL A 54 2.03 -14.41 9.38
C VAL A 54 2.86 -15.30 8.45
N GLU A 55 3.71 -14.72 7.60
CA GLU A 55 4.59 -15.44 6.65
C GLU A 55 5.75 -16.20 7.33
N ALA A 56 5.97 -16.07 8.64
CA ALA A 56 6.79 -17.04 9.39
C ALA A 56 6.24 -18.48 9.33
N SER A 57 5.05 -18.67 8.76
CA SER A 57 4.43 -19.98 8.52
C SER A 57 4.42 -20.47 7.05
N GLU A 58 4.75 -19.67 6.02
CA GLU A 58 4.87 -20.15 4.62
C GLU A 58 5.86 -19.33 3.77
N PRO A 59 6.61 -19.95 2.82
CA PRO A 59 7.67 -19.26 2.08
C PRO A 59 7.15 -18.40 0.90
N PRO A 60 7.61 -17.14 0.74
CA PRO A 60 7.10 -16.26 -0.31
C PRO A 60 7.58 -16.70 -1.71
N LYS A 61 6.61 -16.96 -2.60
CA LYS A 61 6.86 -17.22 -4.02
C LYS A 61 7.39 -15.95 -4.70
N ARG A 62 8.70 -15.95 -4.98
CA ARG A 62 9.41 -14.91 -5.75
C ARG A 62 8.78 -14.69 -7.14
N PHE A 63 8.11 -13.57 -7.33
CA PHE A 63 7.71 -13.10 -8.67
C PHE A 63 8.95 -12.67 -9.46
N LYS A 64 9.36 -13.51 -10.43
CA LYS A 64 10.46 -13.21 -11.35
C LYS A 64 10.05 -12.08 -12.30
N LYS A 65 10.70 -10.91 -12.19
CA LYS A 65 10.60 -9.87 -13.23
C LYS A 65 11.23 -10.40 -14.51
N LYS A 66 10.47 -10.48 -15.61
CA LYS A 66 11.02 -10.76 -16.94
C LYS A 66 11.79 -9.53 -17.42
N ALA A 67 13.03 -9.75 -17.85
CA ALA A 67 13.83 -8.75 -18.54
C ALA A 67 13.16 -8.38 -19.86
N SER A 68 12.87 -7.09 -20.06
CA SER A 68 12.48 -6.54 -21.36
C SER A 68 13.68 -5.85 -21.98
N LYS A 69 14.19 -6.47 -23.05
CA LYS A 69 15.23 -5.97 -23.96
C LYS A 69 14.54 -5.20 -25.09
N ALA A 70 14.98 -3.98 -25.36
CA ALA A 70 14.82 -3.28 -26.64
C ALA A 70 15.95 -2.27 -26.77
#